data_AF-A0A5B6VW07-F1
#
_entry.id   AF-A0A5B6VW07-F1
#
_cell.length_a   1.000
_cell.length_b   1.000
_cell.length_c   1.000
_cell.angle_alpha   90.00
_cell.angle_beta   90.00
_cell.angle_gamma   90.00
#
_symmetry.space_group_name_H-M   'P 1'
#
loop_
_entity.id
_entity.type
_entity.pdbx_description
1 polymer ?
#
loop_
_entity_poly.entity_id
_entity_poly.type
_entity_poly.pdbx_seq_one_letter_code
_entity_poly.pdbx_strand_id
1 'polypeptide(L)'
;MLRVLERVAEASTGLGARKSVSERLRANGAEVFRGVSSVAPNVAEYWLEVFRDDLDFMVEEKLKGVVSFLRDKAYQWWLTVRDGTVANRITWDFFKSAFQNKYIRLSYVDGQCRAFLNLVQGSKSVVEYEAKFLRLSRYARGVVATDHERCGRFEDGLRDDLRVLIAPQREREFVVLVEKAKIAE
;
A
#
# COMPACT_ATOMS: atom_id res chain seq x y z
N MET A 1 26.22 37.02 -58.57
CA MET A 1 25.95 38.19 -57.71
C MET A 1 24.96 37.79 -56.63
N LEU A 2 25.30 38.05 -55.36
CA LEU A 2 24.50 38.25 -54.11
C LEU A 2 23.26 37.35 -53.84
N ARG A 3 23.28 36.49 -52.79
CA ARG A 3 22.88 36.71 -51.36
C ARG A 3 21.40 37.16 -51.23
N VAL A 4 20.47 36.59 -50.46
CA VAL A 4 20.32 36.35 -48.99
C VAL A 4 18.97 35.57 -48.85
N LEU A 5 18.79 34.46 -48.12
CA LEU A 5 18.33 34.43 -46.71
C LEU A 5 18.39 33.00 -46.14
N GLU A 6 19.10 32.90 -45.02
CA GLU A 6 19.03 31.88 -43.99
C GLU A 6 17.61 31.77 -43.40
N ARG A 7 17.18 30.56 -43.01
CA ARG A 7 17.11 30.18 -41.60
C ARG A 7 16.65 28.72 -41.46
N VAL A 8 17.62 27.91 -41.04
CA VAL A 8 17.40 26.68 -40.28
C VAL A 8 16.81 27.08 -38.92
N ALA A 9 15.88 26.25 -38.44
CA ALA A 9 15.40 26.07 -37.06
C ALA A 9 13.90 26.33 -36.90
N GLU A 10 13.11 25.27 -37.08
CA GLU A 10 11.90 25.02 -36.30
C GLU A 10 11.67 23.50 -36.22
N ALA A 11 12.69 22.81 -35.70
CA ALA A 11 12.54 21.48 -35.12
C ALA A 11 12.67 21.61 -33.60
N SER A 12 11.65 22.18 -32.99
CA SER A 12 11.43 22.14 -31.53
C SER A 12 9.97 21.81 -31.26
N THR A 13 9.48 20.74 -31.89
CA THR A 13 8.37 19.96 -31.36
C THR A 13 8.73 19.54 -29.94
N GLY A 14 7.97 20.07 -28.99
CA GLY A 14 8.21 19.99 -27.55
C GLY A 14 8.60 18.59 -27.10
N LEU A 15 9.79 18.51 -26.51
CA LEU A 15 10.18 17.45 -25.61
C LEU A 15 9.11 17.39 -24.52
N GLY A 16 8.22 16.38 -24.57
CA GLY A 16 7.16 16.20 -23.58
C GLY A 16 7.77 16.25 -22.19
N ALA A 17 7.46 17.31 -21.43
CA ALA A 17 8.01 17.49 -20.10
C ALA A 17 7.66 16.26 -19.26
N ARG A 18 8.68 15.52 -18.84
CA ARG A 18 8.50 14.37 -17.93
C ARG A 18 7.77 14.90 -16.70
N LYS A 19 6.55 14.42 -16.46
CA LYS A 19 5.73 14.82 -15.29
C LYS A 19 6.59 14.73 -14.03
N SER A 20 6.52 15.76 -13.21
CA SER A 20 7.22 15.81 -11.92
C SER A 20 6.75 14.67 -11.01
N VAL A 21 7.60 14.26 -10.07
CA VAL A 21 7.30 13.25 -9.04
C VAL A 21 5.95 13.54 -8.38
N SER A 22 5.71 14.80 -8.03
CA SER A 22 4.47 15.24 -7.38
C SER A 22 3.23 15.12 -8.27
N GLU A 23 3.33 15.38 -9.57
CA GLU A 23 2.21 15.22 -10.51
C GLU A 23 1.84 13.75 -10.72
N ARG A 24 2.86 12.88 -10.79
CA ARG A 24 2.65 11.42 -10.89
C ARG A 24 1.97 10.88 -9.63
N LEU A 25 2.45 11.28 -8.45
CA LEU A 25 1.85 10.87 -7.17
C LEU A 25 0.39 11.34 -7.05
N ARG A 26 0.06 12.58 -7.46
CA ARG A 26 -1.33 13.06 -7.51
C ARG A 26 -2.19 12.23 -8.46
N ALA A 27 -1.66 11.88 -9.63
CA ALA A 27 -2.37 11.03 -10.58
C ALA A 27 -2.67 9.63 -10.01
N ASN A 28 -1.83 9.15 -9.08
CA ASN A 28 -2.01 7.89 -8.36
C ASN A 28 -2.86 8.01 -7.08
N GLY A 29 -3.52 9.16 -6.86
CA GLY A 29 -4.41 9.39 -5.72
C GLY A 29 -3.72 9.90 -4.46
N ALA A 30 -2.47 10.38 -4.54
CA ALA A 30 -1.80 10.96 -3.38
C ALA A 30 -2.46 12.28 -2.97
N GLU A 31 -2.97 12.31 -1.74
CA GLU A 31 -3.59 13.48 -1.13
C GLU A 31 -2.68 14.13 -0.09
N VAL A 32 -3.02 15.35 0.32
CA VAL A 32 -2.28 16.07 1.38
C VAL A 32 -2.60 15.47 2.75
N PHE A 33 -1.57 15.17 3.54
CA PHE A 33 -1.71 14.69 4.90
C PHE A 33 -1.38 15.78 5.92
N ARG A 34 -2.38 16.19 6.70
CA ARG A 34 -2.27 17.32 7.65
C ARG A 34 -1.91 16.90 9.08
N GLY A 35 -2.04 15.62 9.41
CA GLY A 35 -1.69 15.09 10.74
C GLY A 35 -2.65 15.51 11.85
N VAL A 36 -3.95 15.59 11.55
CA VAL A 36 -4.98 15.86 12.56
C VAL A 36 -5.05 14.66 13.52
N SER A 37 -5.14 14.91 14.83
CA SER A 37 -5.12 13.86 15.87
C SER A 37 -6.30 12.88 15.82
N SER A 38 -7.31 13.15 14.99
CA SER A 38 -8.48 12.32 14.74
C SER A 38 -8.39 11.50 13.45
N VAL A 39 -7.28 11.55 12.70
CA VAL A 39 -7.13 10.71 11.52
C VAL A 39 -7.19 9.24 11.95
N ALA A 40 -8.18 8.53 11.44
CA ALA A 40 -8.35 7.12 11.73
C ALA A 40 -7.13 6.34 11.21
N PRO A 41 -6.59 5.36 11.98
CA PRO A 41 -5.35 4.67 11.60
C PRO A 41 -5.37 4.04 10.20
N ASN A 42 -6.54 3.58 9.74
CA ASN A 42 -6.73 3.06 8.39
C ASN A 42 -6.52 4.13 7.29
N VAL A 43 -6.88 5.39 7.56
CA VAL A 43 -6.68 6.50 6.62
C VAL A 43 -5.19 6.84 6.51
N ALA A 44 -4.49 6.90 7.64
CA ALA A 44 -3.04 7.11 7.65
C ALA A 44 -2.29 5.96 6.97
N GLU A 45 -2.75 4.73 7.16
CA GLU A 45 -2.19 3.56 6.50
C GLU A 45 -2.42 3.57 4.98
N TYR A 46 -3.66 3.81 4.54
CA TYR A 46 -3.99 3.89 3.12
C TYR A 46 -3.19 5.00 2.43
N TRP A 47 -3.09 6.16 3.09
CA TRP A 47 -2.27 7.26 2.60
C TRP A 47 -0.81 6.84 2.39
N LEU A 48 -0.22 6.09 3.33
CA LEU A 48 1.15 5.58 3.21
C LEU A 48 1.31 4.49 2.13
N GLU A 49 0.24 3.74 1.82
CA GLU A 49 0.23 2.72 0.76
C GLU A 49 0.35 3.32 -0.63
N VAL A 50 -0.27 4.49 -0.89
CA VAL A 50 -0.16 5.19 -2.18
C VAL A 50 1.29 5.46 -2.59
N PHE A 51 2.18 5.73 -1.62
CA PHE A 51 3.61 5.97 -1.87
C PHE A 51 4.46 4.69 -1.90
N ARG A 52 3.88 3.55 -1.50
CA ARG A 52 4.56 2.24 -1.47
C ARG A 52 4.58 1.59 -2.84
N ASP A 53 3.44 1.62 -3.53
CA ASP A 53 3.19 0.84 -4.74
C ASP A 53 3.68 1.52 -6.03
N ASP A 54 4.11 2.78 -5.94
CA ASP A 54 4.75 3.50 -7.05
C ASP A 54 6.19 2.99 -7.24
N LEU A 55 6.36 1.96 -8.08
CA LEU A 55 7.63 1.25 -8.33
C LEU A 55 8.68 2.07 -9.11
N ASP A 56 8.29 3.20 -9.71
CA ASP A 56 9.11 3.94 -10.66
C ASP A 56 9.99 5.05 -10.04
N PHE A 57 10.02 5.17 -8.71
CA PHE A 57 10.81 6.20 -8.04
C PHE A 57 12.05 5.60 -7.39
N MET A 58 13.18 6.30 -7.54
CA MET A 58 14.36 6.05 -6.72
C MET A 58 14.01 6.24 -5.24
N VAL A 59 14.63 5.49 -4.33
CA VAL A 59 14.32 5.51 -2.88
C VAL A 59 14.40 6.92 -2.31
N GLU A 60 15.34 7.73 -2.80
CA GLU A 60 15.54 9.13 -2.42
C GLU A 60 14.41 10.05 -2.94
N GLU A 61 13.85 9.75 -4.11
CA GLU A 61 12.73 10.49 -4.69
C GLU A 61 11.41 10.18 -3.96
N LYS A 62 11.24 8.94 -3.46
CA LYS A 62 10.08 8.56 -2.63
C LYS A 62 9.98 9.39 -1.36
N LEU A 63 11.10 9.57 -0.66
CA LEU A 63 11.13 10.37 0.56
C LEU A 63 10.82 11.85 0.27
N LYS A 64 11.42 12.43 -0.77
CA LYS A 64 11.11 13.81 -1.17
C LYS A 64 9.63 13.96 -1.57
N GLY A 65 9.13 12.98 -2.32
CA GLY A 65 7.73 12.87 -2.73
C GLY A 65 6.80 12.89 -1.51
N VAL A 66 6.89 11.92 -0.61
CA VAL A 66 5.98 11.79 0.53
C VAL A 66 6.00 13.04 1.44
N VAL A 67 7.18 13.61 1.68
CA VAL A 67 7.34 14.80 2.53
C VAL A 67 6.68 16.01 1.89
N SER A 68 6.67 16.11 0.56
CA SER A 68 6.01 17.20 -0.17
C SER A 68 4.48 17.21 -0.03
N PHE A 69 3.87 16.09 0.42
CA PHE A 69 2.43 15.98 0.70
C PHE A 69 2.07 16.20 2.17
N LEU A 70 3.06 16.34 3.05
CA LEU A 70 2.79 16.69 4.45
C LEU A 70 2.49 18.18 4.57
N ARG A 71 1.46 18.53 5.33
CA ARG A 71 1.12 19.91 5.69
C ARG A 71 0.84 20.04 7.18
N ASP A 72 0.77 21.27 7.66
CA ASP A 72 0.32 21.61 9.01
C ASP A 72 1.04 20.79 10.09
N LYS A 73 0.29 20.13 10.99
CA LYS A 73 0.84 19.36 12.12
C LYS A 73 1.72 18.20 11.65
N ALA A 74 1.40 17.56 10.53
CA ALA A 74 2.22 16.47 10.02
C ALA A 74 3.58 16.95 9.51
N TYR A 75 3.61 18.09 8.82
CA TYR A 75 4.88 18.64 8.36
C TYR A 75 5.74 19.09 9.54
N GLN A 76 5.15 19.80 10.52
CA GLN A 76 5.85 20.22 11.73
C GLN A 76 6.42 19.02 12.52
N TRP A 77 5.62 17.96 12.70
CA TRP A 77 6.10 16.72 13.32
C TRP A 77 7.30 16.12 12.57
N TRP A 78 7.24 16.06 11.23
CA TRP A 78 8.33 15.51 10.45
C TRP A 78 9.61 16.33 10.57
N LEU A 79 9.53 17.66 10.61
CA LEU A 79 10.69 18.52 10.86
C LEU A 79 11.35 18.20 12.22
N THR A 80 10.55 18.05 13.29
CA THR A 80 11.10 17.68 14.61
C THR A 80 11.81 16.33 14.60
N VAL A 81 11.22 15.32 13.95
CA VAL A 81 11.84 13.98 13.83
C VAL A 81 13.14 14.05 13.01
N ARG A 82 13.10 14.78 11.90
CA ARG A 82 14.24 14.97 10.99
C ARG A 82 15.41 15.66 11.68
N ASP A 83 15.14 16.76 12.39
CA ASP A 83 16.16 17.58 13.04
C ASP A 83 16.80 16.86 14.24
N GLY A 84 16.09 15.92 14.86
CA GLY A 84 16.62 15.02 15.89
C GLY A 84 17.38 13.79 15.36
N THR A 85 17.54 13.65 14.04
CA THR A 85 18.12 12.45 13.40
C THR A 85 19.35 12.80 12.57
N VAL A 86 20.38 11.95 12.62
CA VAL A 86 21.59 12.11 11.78
C VAL A 86 21.22 11.97 10.29
N ALA A 87 21.67 12.90 9.45
CA ALA A 87 21.25 13.00 8.05
C ALA A 87 21.38 11.70 7.22
N ASN A 88 22.42 10.91 7.46
CA ASN A 88 22.65 9.64 6.76
C ASN A 88 21.68 8.51 7.16
N ARG A 89 20.87 8.70 8.21
CA ARG A 89 19.85 7.74 8.66
C ARG A 89 18.45 8.10 8.14
N ILE A 90 18.29 9.26 7.50
CA ILE A 90 16.99 9.74 7.02
C ILE A 90 16.69 9.08 5.67
N THR A 91 16.13 7.89 5.73
CA THR A 91 15.71 7.10 4.56
C THR A 91 14.18 7.02 4.45
N TRP A 92 13.69 6.49 3.34
CA TRP A 92 12.27 6.14 3.19
C TRP A 92 11.79 5.18 4.28
N ASP A 93 12.56 4.15 4.61
CA ASP A 93 12.18 3.17 5.65
C ASP A 93 12.15 3.79 7.04
N PHE A 94 13.07 4.72 7.33
CA PHE A 94 13.05 5.49 8.57
C PHE A 94 11.79 6.35 8.65
N PHE A 95 11.45 7.10 7.60
CA PHE A 95 10.21 7.87 7.53
C PHE A 95 8.99 6.99 7.76
N LYS A 96 8.92 5.85 7.07
CA LYS A 96 7.82 4.90 7.16
C LYS A 96 7.63 4.43 8.60
N SER A 97 8.69 3.98 9.25
CA SER A 97 8.66 3.54 10.65
C SER A 97 8.22 4.65 11.59
N ALA A 98 8.78 5.86 11.46
CA ALA A 98 8.40 7.01 12.28
C ALA A 98 6.93 7.41 12.09
N PHE A 99 6.46 7.43 10.84
CA PHE A 99 5.08 7.77 10.49
C PHE A 99 4.09 6.76 11.05
N GLN A 100 4.39 5.46 10.88
CA GLN A 100 3.59 4.38 11.47
C GLN A 100 3.50 4.54 12.98
N ASN A 101 4.63 4.72 13.68
CA ASN A 101 4.62 4.93 15.13
C ASN A 101 3.80 6.15 15.58
N LYS A 102 3.78 7.23 14.79
CA LYS A 102 3.05 8.46 15.13
C LYS A 102 1.55 8.36 14.88
N TYR A 103 1.13 7.81 13.75
CA TYR A 103 -0.25 7.89 13.26
C TYR A 103 -0.97 6.53 13.24
N ILE A 104 -0.24 5.42 13.27
CA ILE A 104 -0.77 4.06 13.26
C ILE A 104 -0.40 3.40 14.59
N ARG A 105 -1.30 3.48 15.56
CA ARG A 105 -1.07 2.91 16.89
C ARG A 105 -0.81 1.41 16.79
N LEU A 106 0.14 0.90 17.56
CA LEU A 106 0.40 -0.54 17.67
C LEU A 106 -0.87 -1.32 18.04
N SER A 107 -1.69 -0.78 18.93
CA SER A 107 -2.98 -1.40 19.30
C SER A 107 -3.96 -1.56 18.14
N TYR A 108 -3.91 -0.69 17.13
CA TYR A 108 -4.68 -0.87 15.90
C TYR A 108 -4.12 -2.04 15.10
N VAL A 109 -2.80 -2.11 14.90
CA VAL A 109 -2.14 -3.22 14.19
C VAL A 109 -2.43 -4.56 14.88
N ASP A 110 -2.30 -4.63 16.21
CA ASP A 110 -2.61 -5.81 17.00
C ASP A 110 -4.11 -6.17 16.92
N GLY A 111 -4.98 -5.17 16.87
CA GLY A 111 -6.41 -5.35 16.62
C GLY A 111 -6.67 -5.98 15.26
N GLN A 112 -6.00 -5.50 14.21
CA GLN A 112 -6.13 -6.03 12.85
C GLN A 112 -5.55 -7.44 12.71
N CYS A 113 -4.42 -7.74 13.36
CA CYS A 113 -3.84 -9.08 13.42
C CYS A 113 -4.80 -10.06 14.11
N ARG A 114 -5.38 -9.68 15.27
CA ARG A 114 -6.42 -10.49 15.93
C ARG A 114 -7.66 -10.66 15.06
N ALA A 115 -8.09 -9.61 14.35
CA ALA A 115 -9.21 -9.69 13.42
C ALA A 115 -8.94 -10.67 12.28
N PHE A 116 -7.69 -10.75 11.78
CA PHE A 116 -7.27 -11.76 10.81
C PHE A 116 -7.31 -13.17 11.39
N LEU A 117 -6.71 -13.38 12.57
CA LEU A 117 -6.67 -14.69 13.22
C LEU A 117 -8.06 -15.24 13.53
N ASN A 118 -9.01 -14.37 13.87
CA ASN A 118 -10.40 -14.74 14.14
C ASN A 118 -11.31 -14.65 12.90
N LEU A 119 -10.75 -14.38 11.71
CA LEU A 119 -11.56 -14.24 10.50
C LEU A 119 -12.13 -15.59 10.08
N VAL A 120 -13.46 -15.62 9.95
CA VAL A 120 -14.23 -16.70 9.34
C VAL A 120 -15.18 -16.12 8.29
N GLN A 121 -15.54 -16.93 7.30
CA GLN A 121 -16.53 -16.61 6.27
C GLN A 121 -17.85 -16.21 6.94
N GLY A 122 -18.36 -17.06 7.84
CA GLY A 122 -19.63 -16.82 8.52
C GLY A 122 -20.76 -16.66 7.48
N SER A 123 -21.54 -15.59 7.58
CA SER A 123 -22.62 -15.30 6.61
C SER A 123 -22.17 -14.59 5.34
N LYS A 124 -20.87 -14.35 5.14
CA LYS A 124 -20.35 -13.67 3.94
C LYS A 124 -20.30 -14.62 2.76
N SER A 125 -20.40 -14.07 1.55
CA SER A 125 -20.00 -14.82 0.35
C SER A 125 -18.49 -15.08 0.36
N VAL A 126 -18.03 -16.05 -0.43
CA VAL A 126 -16.60 -16.32 -0.63
C VAL A 126 -15.88 -15.07 -1.16
N VAL A 127 -16.52 -14.29 -2.02
CA VAL A 127 -15.96 -13.02 -2.55
C VAL A 127 -15.74 -11.98 -1.45
N GLU A 128 -16.73 -11.78 -0.57
CA GLU A 128 -16.61 -10.85 0.55
C GLU A 128 -15.58 -11.32 1.59
N TYR A 129 -15.54 -12.64 1.83
CA TYR A 129 -14.56 -13.26 2.70
C TYR A 129 -13.14 -13.11 2.15
N GLU A 130 -12.92 -13.37 0.86
CA GLU A 130 -11.65 -13.15 0.16
C GLU A 130 -11.18 -11.70 0.27
N ALA A 131 -12.03 -10.74 -0.06
CA ALA A 131 -11.67 -9.32 0.04
C ALA A 131 -11.23 -8.94 1.46
N LYS A 132 -11.93 -9.44 2.47
CA LYS A 132 -11.58 -9.20 3.88
C LYS A 132 -10.31 -9.95 4.30
N PHE A 133 -10.11 -11.17 3.80
CA PHE A 133 -8.92 -11.98 4.06
C PHE A 133 -7.67 -11.29 3.50
N LEU A 134 -7.68 -10.88 2.22
CA LEU A 134 -6.58 -10.18 1.56
C LEU A 134 -6.26 -8.85 2.25
N ARG A 135 -7.29 -8.10 2.66
CA ARG A 135 -7.10 -6.85 3.39
C ARG A 135 -6.44 -7.04 4.75
N LEU A 136 -6.75 -8.13 5.45
CA LEU A 136 -6.27 -8.40 6.81
C LEU A 136 -4.96 -9.20 6.85
N SER A 137 -4.66 -9.99 5.81
CA SER A 137 -3.44 -10.81 5.73
C SER A 137 -2.16 -9.97 5.80
N ARG A 138 -2.21 -8.70 5.36
CA ARG A 138 -1.07 -7.77 5.43
C ARG A 138 -0.57 -7.51 6.85
N TYR A 139 -1.38 -7.71 7.89
CA TYR A 139 -0.99 -7.56 9.29
C TYR A 139 -0.49 -8.86 9.93
N ALA A 140 -0.63 -9.99 9.24
CA ALA A 140 -0.30 -11.33 9.74
C ALA A 140 0.61 -12.07 8.76
N ARG A 141 1.56 -11.37 8.12
CA ARG A 141 2.43 -11.93 7.08
C ARG A 141 3.21 -13.17 7.53
N GLY A 142 3.54 -13.28 8.81
CA GLY A 142 4.19 -14.47 9.37
C GLY A 142 3.29 -15.70 9.48
N VAL A 143 1.96 -15.54 9.40
CA VAL A 143 0.97 -16.63 9.46
C VAL A 143 0.65 -17.15 8.07
N VAL A 144 0.80 -16.31 7.04
CA VAL A 144 0.41 -16.58 5.66
C VAL A 144 1.49 -16.16 4.67
N ALA A 145 2.73 -16.59 4.97
CA ALA A 145 3.93 -16.20 4.23
C ALA A 145 3.97 -16.86 2.85
N THR A 146 3.52 -18.11 2.79
CA THR A 146 3.44 -18.92 1.56
C THR A 146 2.00 -19.09 1.08
N ASP A 147 1.83 -19.40 -0.19
CA ASP A 147 0.51 -19.71 -0.75
C ASP A 147 -0.12 -20.95 -0.11
N HIS A 148 0.70 -21.92 0.30
CA HIS A 148 0.23 -23.08 1.03
C HIS A 148 -0.35 -22.72 2.40
N GLU A 149 0.35 -21.87 3.18
CA GLU A 149 -0.16 -21.38 4.46
C GLU A 149 -1.42 -20.50 4.28
N ARG A 150 -1.46 -19.70 3.20
CA ARG A 150 -2.68 -18.94 2.82
C ARG A 150 -3.84 -19.87 2.55
N CYS A 151 -3.63 -20.94 1.79
CA CYS A 151 -4.66 -21.93 1.48
C CYS A 151 -5.21 -22.54 2.78
N GLY A 152 -4.33 -23.05 3.64
CA GLY A 152 -4.74 -23.64 4.92
C GLY A 152 -5.51 -22.65 5.77
N ARG A 153 -5.00 -21.43 5.96
CA ARG A 153 -5.68 -20.42 6.76
C ARG A 153 -7.02 -19.98 6.15
N PHE A 154 -7.12 -19.90 4.83
CA PHE A 154 -8.36 -19.53 4.15
C PHE A 154 -9.42 -20.63 4.31
N GLU A 155 -9.02 -21.88 4.07
CA GLU A 155 -9.84 -23.08 4.23
C GLU A 155 -10.36 -23.23 5.67
N ASP A 156 -9.51 -23.02 6.68
CA ASP A 156 -9.88 -23.08 8.09
C ASP A 156 -11.00 -22.09 8.46
N GLY A 157 -11.10 -20.98 7.73
CA GLY A 157 -12.14 -19.98 7.94
C GLY A 157 -13.37 -20.15 7.06
N LEU A 158 -13.40 -21.10 6.11
CA LEU A 158 -14.59 -21.37 5.30
C LEU A 158 -15.72 -21.94 6.17
N ARG A 159 -16.96 -21.76 5.72
CA ARG A 159 -18.10 -22.46 6.33
C ARG A 159 -17.95 -23.98 6.15
N ASP A 160 -18.50 -24.75 7.09
CA ASP A 160 -18.35 -26.20 7.09
C ASP A 160 -18.88 -26.89 5.83
N ASP A 161 -19.98 -26.39 5.24
CA ASP A 161 -20.55 -26.89 3.99
C ASP A 161 -19.56 -26.81 2.83
N LEU A 162 -18.87 -25.67 2.70
CA LEU A 162 -17.85 -25.48 1.66
C LEU A 162 -16.55 -26.21 2.01
N ARG A 163 -16.14 -26.19 3.28
CA ARG A 163 -14.89 -26.82 3.73
C ARG A 163 -14.86 -28.31 3.41
N VAL A 164 -15.99 -29.02 3.55
CA VAL A 164 -16.10 -30.44 3.19
C VAL A 164 -15.86 -30.69 1.70
N LEU A 165 -16.21 -29.74 0.82
CA LEU A 165 -16.00 -29.84 -0.63
C LEU A 165 -14.57 -29.44 -1.03
N ILE A 166 -13.99 -28.46 -0.34
CA ILE A 166 -12.70 -27.86 -0.69
C ILE A 166 -11.51 -28.61 -0.08
N ALA A 167 -11.56 -28.95 1.21
CA ALA A 167 -10.44 -29.55 1.93
C ALA A 167 -9.87 -30.84 1.30
N PRO A 168 -10.68 -31.76 0.75
CA PRO A 168 -10.16 -32.97 0.11
C PRO A 168 -9.31 -32.70 -1.14
N GLN A 169 -9.45 -31.53 -1.76
CA GLN A 169 -8.76 -31.17 -3.00
C GLN A 169 -7.29 -30.79 -2.77
N ARG A 170 -6.93 -30.42 -1.53
CA ARG A 170 -5.54 -30.14 -1.10
C ARG A 170 -4.82 -29.11 -1.98
N GLU A 171 -5.54 -28.07 -2.36
CA GLU A 171 -4.98 -26.97 -3.16
C GLU A 171 -3.85 -26.26 -2.42
N ARG A 172 -2.82 -25.88 -3.17
CA ARG A 172 -1.63 -25.18 -2.63
C ARG A 172 -1.41 -23.82 -3.26
N GLU A 173 -2.18 -23.49 -4.28
CA GLU A 173 -2.18 -22.19 -4.94
C GLU A 173 -3.42 -21.43 -4.47
N PHE A 174 -3.20 -20.28 -3.84
CA PHE A 174 -4.27 -19.54 -3.16
C PHE A 174 -5.38 -19.15 -4.13
N VAL A 175 -5.00 -18.68 -5.32
CA VAL A 175 -5.94 -18.27 -6.37
C VAL A 175 -6.82 -19.44 -6.82
N VAL A 176 -6.24 -20.64 -6.99
CA VAL A 176 -6.98 -21.82 -7.42
C VAL A 176 -7.98 -22.27 -6.35
N LEU A 177 -7.56 -22.29 -5.08
CA LEU A 177 -8.44 -22.62 -3.95
C LEU A 177 -9.63 -21.67 -3.87
N VAL A 178 -9.37 -20.37 -3.98
CA VAL A 178 -10.41 -19.33 -3.92
C VAL A 178 -11.41 -19.47 -5.05
N GLU A 179 -10.95 -19.67 -6.30
CA GLU A 179 -11.86 -19.86 -7.43
C GLU A 179 -12.72 -21.11 -7.28
N LYS A 180 -12.15 -22.20 -6.79
CA LYS A 180 -12.92 -23.42 -6.48
C LYS A 180 -13.96 -23.18 -5.39
N ALA A 181 -13.61 -22.45 -4.34
CA ALA A 181 -14.54 -22.07 -3.29
C ALA A 181 -15.69 -21.20 -3.83
N LYS A 182 -15.42 -20.27 -4.75
CA LYS A 182 -16.45 -19.46 -5.42
C LYS A 182 -17.37 -20.29 -6.32
N ILE A 183 -16.85 -21.30 -7.00
CA ILE A 183 -17.65 -22.20 -7.85
C ILE A 183 -18.54 -23.13 -7.02
N ALA A 184 -18.10 -23.50 -5.82
CA ALA A 184 -18.82 -24.42 -4.93
C ALA A 184 -19.90 -23.74 -4.07
N GLU A 185 -19.89 -22.41 -3.94
CA GLU A 185 -20.88 -21.61 -3.21
C GLU A 185 -22.12 -21.29 -4.06
#